data_AF-A0A9E5VT21-F1
#
_entry.id   AF-A0A9E5VT21-F1
#
_cell.length_a   1.000
_cell.length_b   1.000
_cell.length_c   1.000
_cell.angle_alpha   90.00
_cell.angle_beta   90.00
_cell.angle_gamma   90.00
#
_symmetry.space_group_name_H-M   'P 1'
#
loop_
_entity.id
_entity.type
_entity.pdbx_description
1 polymer ?
#
loop_
_entity_poly.entity_id
_entity_poly.type
_entity_poly.pdbx_seq_one_letter_code
_entity_poly.pdbx_strand_id
1 'polypeptide(L)'
;MEMNVSITDSNIRWRRPADERGEDVVRAADHPGNRMRNHRWRQATRADACRYVVGEADGKIVGRAVLEAVYPPFAELQNMHVLDPYRGRGVGGAIVDECVARAGRLGFMALFLQTHADYLPAQRLYARKGFVLAGKAGMLRLVRFLNLPVLDTFLHEHPLATYSASAGEGTGEWSLAWSDWASGDRLELTLTGGTSDKDSEGHGPGVRALSLKAGEAGLTAQLDGPREAAKGTTVELRLEARNEGPDPLRLCTRLLLPPGCEAQGEWSRHGPVVDLEPGKETCVLAEIALTDDLDAEPLVYAAFGSLPLSVEVFLGRTSFWLTHTVLPGHWEDGMLHQD
;
A
#
# COMPACT_ATOMS: atom_id res chain seq x y z
N MET A 1 -29.99 -11.45 -29.31
CA MET A 1 -28.57 -11.77 -29.55
C MET A 1 -27.80 -11.30 -28.33
N GLU A 2 -27.42 -12.20 -27.43
CA GLU A 2 -26.47 -11.88 -26.37
C GLU A 2 -25.08 -11.74 -27.01
N MET A 3 -24.58 -10.51 -27.06
CA MET A 3 -23.22 -10.24 -27.50
C MET A 3 -22.25 -10.62 -26.36
N ASN A 4 -21.58 -11.77 -26.51
CA ASN A 4 -20.40 -12.13 -25.74
C ASN A 4 -19.26 -11.17 -26.09
N VAL A 5 -19.17 -10.04 -25.38
CA VAL A 5 -17.99 -9.17 -25.43
C VAL A 5 -16.93 -9.83 -24.55
N SER A 6 -16.05 -10.64 -25.13
CA SER A 6 -14.84 -11.11 -24.47
C SER A 6 -13.85 -9.94 -24.40
N ILE A 7 -13.62 -9.41 -23.20
CA ILE A 7 -12.58 -8.40 -22.97
C ILE A 7 -11.24 -9.12 -22.93
N THR A 8 -10.37 -8.81 -23.88
CA THR A 8 -8.97 -9.26 -23.95
C THR A 8 -8.04 -8.14 -23.46
N ASP A 9 -6.80 -8.47 -23.08
CA ASP A 9 -5.78 -7.51 -22.62
C ASP A 9 -5.58 -6.31 -23.56
N SER A 10 -5.88 -6.48 -24.86
CA SER A 10 -5.84 -5.42 -25.88
C SER A 10 -6.80 -4.25 -25.63
N ASN A 11 -7.81 -4.43 -24.77
CA ASN A 11 -8.89 -3.48 -24.51
C ASN A 11 -8.69 -2.69 -23.20
N ILE A 12 -7.58 -2.93 -22.50
CA ILE A 12 -7.19 -2.14 -21.34
C ILE A 12 -6.06 -1.19 -21.74
N ARG A 13 -6.22 0.10 -21.46
CA ARG A 13 -5.22 1.13 -21.82
C ARG A 13 -4.74 1.87 -20.57
N TRP A 14 -3.42 2.07 -20.52
CA TRP A 14 -2.74 2.98 -19.59
C TRP A 14 -2.67 4.35 -20.24
N ARG A 15 -3.40 5.33 -19.70
CA ARG A 15 -3.53 6.66 -20.33
C ARG A 15 -3.17 7.78 -19.37
N ARG A 16 -2.53 8.84 -19.88
CA ARG A 16 -2.44 10.11 -19.15
C ARG A 16 -3.82 10.78 -19.20
N PRO A 17 -4.24 11.44 -18.12
CA PRO A 17 -5.51 12.20 -18.13
C PRO A 17 -5.59 13.31 -19.19
N ALA A 18 -4.44 13.78 -19.70
CA ALA A 18 -4.35 14.80 -20.73
C ALA A 18 -4.46 14.28 -22.18
N ASP A 19 -4.36 12.95 -22.40
CA ASP A 19 -4.16 12.37 -23.74
C ASP A 19 -5.46 12.14 -24.54
N GLU A 20 -6.63 12.63 -24.09
CA GLU A 20 -7.84 12.58 -24.91
C GLU A 20 -8.75 13.81 -24.83
N ARG A 21 -9.42 14.04 -25.97
CA ARG A 21 -10.73 14.72 -26.11
C ARG A 21 -11.84 13.91 -25.40
N GLY A 22 -11.61 13.55 -24.14
CA GLY A 22 -12.38 12.61 -23.33
C GLY A 22 -13.54 13.27 -22.58
N GLU A 23 -14.35 14.08 -23.27
CA GLU A 23 -15.58 14.65 -22.67
C GLU A 23 -16.64 13.57 -22.37
N ASP A 24 -16.50 12.34 -22.89
CA ASP A 24 -17.53 11.31 -22.82
C ASP A 24 -17.44 10.33 -21.64
N VAL A 25 -16.38 10.37 -20.80
CA VAL A 25 -16.31 9.55 -19.56
C VAL A 25 -16.13 10.39 -18.29
N VAL A 26 -15.83 11.68 -18.42
CA VAL A 26 -15.83 12.61 -17.28
C VAL A 26 -17.26 12.89 -16.78
N ARG A 27 -18.28 12.87 -17.66
CA ARG A 27 -19.65 13.26 -17.30
C ARG A 27 -20.43 12.27 -16.43
N ALA A 28 -20.05 10.99 -16.37
CA ALA A 28 -20.78 9.99 -15.57
C ALA A 28 -20.35 9.94 -14.09
N ALA A 29 -19.26 10.61 -13.71
CA ALA A 29 -18.69 10.54 -12.36
C ALA A 29 -18.59 11.89 -11.64
N ASP A 30 -19.21 12.95 -12.19
CA ASP A 30 -19.35 14.27 -11.57
C ASP A 30 -20.36 14.23 -10.41
N HIS A 31 -19.99 13.52 -9.34
CA HIS A 31 -20.58 13.78 -8.03
C HIS A 31 -20.02 15.13 -7.52
N PRO A 32 -20.86 16.05 -7.01
CA PRO A 32 -20.43 17.39 -6.57
C PRO A 32 -19.26 17.37 -5.56
N GLY A 33 -19.18 16.34 -4.71
CA GLY A 33 -18.11 16.17 -3.73
C GLY A 33 -16.73 15.77 -4.31
N ASN A 34 -16.65 15.39 -5.58
CA ASN A 34 -15.40 15.00 -6.25
C ASN A 34 -14.74 16.18 -7.01
N ARG A 35 -15.40 17.35 -7.08
CA ARG A 35 -14.96 18.50 -7.88
C ARG A 35 -13.70 19.20 -7.34
N MET A 36 -13.52 19.27 -6.02
CA MET A 36 -12.33 19.90 -5.40
C MET A 36 -11.08 19.02 -5.57
N ARG A 37 -11.23 17.70 -5.44
CA ARG A 37 -10.17 16.73 -5.72
C ARG A 37 -9.69 16.87 -7.17
N ASN A 38 -10.60 17.06 -8.13
CA ASN A 38 -10.26 17.11 -9.56
C ASN A 38 -9.28 18.24 -10.00
N HIS A 39 -9.07 19.33 -9.25
CA HIS A 39 -8.10 20.38 -9.63
C HIS A 39 -6.65 20.00 -9.29
N ARG A 40 -6.43 19.54 -8.04
CA ARG A 40 -5.15 18.98 -7.54
C ARG A 40 -4.65 17.83 -8.43
N TRP A 41 -5.57 17.01 -8.89
CA TRP A 41 -5.30 15.84 -9.73
C TRP A 41 -4.83 16.15 -11.16
N ARG A 42 -5.25 17.29 -11.75
CA ARG A 42 -4.75 17.71 -13.07
C ARG A 42 -3.26 18.05 -13.03
N GLN A 43 -2.73 18.45 -11.87
CA GLN A 43 -1.31 18.74 -11.68
C GLN A 43 -0.51 17.46 -11.38
N ALA A 44 -1.02 16.56 -10.52
CA ALA A 44 -0.41 15.25 -10.21
C ALA A 44 -0.11 14.38 -11.45
N THR A 45 -0.92 14.53 -12.50
CA THR A 45 -0.74 13.77 -13.76
C THR A 45 0.54 14.13 -14.53
N ARG A 46 1.17 15.26 -14.19
CA ARG A 46 2.48 15.67 -14.71
C ARG A 46 3.64 14.84 -14.13
N ALA A 47 3.48 14.21 -12.96
CA ALA A 47 4.55 13.49 -12.25
C ALA A 47 4.61 11.98 -12.52
N ASP A 48 3.87 11.46 -13.51
CA ASP A 48 3.78 10.01 -13.80
C ASP A 48 3.23 9.10 -12.69
N ALA A 49 3.07 9.62 -11.46
CA ALA A 49 2.63 8.94 -10.24
C ALA A 49 1.14 8.53 -10.21
N CYS A 50 0.27 9.21 -10.97
CA CYS A 50 -1.16 8.91 -11.05
C CYS A 50 -1.61 8.70 -12.48
N ARG A 51 -2.33 7.60 -12.73
CA ARG A 51 -2.73 7.19 -14.09
C ARG A 51 -4.09 6.53 -14.14
N TYR A 52 -4.78 6.73 -15.28
CA TYR A 52 -6.01 6.01 -15.56
C TYR A 52 -5.70 4.64 -16.17
N VAL A 53 -6.40 3.64 -15.65
CA VAL A 53 -6.59 2.35 -16.31
C VAL A 53 -8.01 2.33 -16.83
N VAL A 54 -8.18 2.31 -18.15
CA VAL A 54 -9.50 2.32 -18.78
C VAL A 54 -9.81 0.99 -19.44
N GLY A 55 -11.06 0.57 -19.35
CA GLY A 55 -11.60 -0.53 -20.13
C GLY A 55 -12.38 0.00 -21.32
N GLU A 56 -12.04 -0.45 -22.51
CA GLU A 56 -12.70 -0.07 -23.76
C GLU A 56 -13.56 -1.22 -24.29
N ALA A 57 -14.77 -0.89 -24.76
CA ALA A 57 -15.63 -1.79 -25.49
C ALA A 57 -16.42 -0.99 -26.52
N ASP A 58 -16.69 -1.60 -27.68
CA ASP A 58 -17.47 -0.98 -28.76
C ASP A 58 -16.93 0.40 -29.19
N GLY A 59 -15.60 0.56 -29.18
CA GLY A 59 -14.92 1.81 -29.53
C GLY A 59 -15.09 2.96 -28.52
N LYS A 60 -15.56 2.66 -27.30
CA LYS A 60 -15.79 3.64 -26.22
C LYS A 60 -15.13 3.18 -24.94
N ILE A 61 -14.80 4.13 -24.06
CA ILE A 61 -14.40 3.82 -22.69
C ILE A 61 -15.66 3.47 -21.89
N VAL A 62 -15.69 2.27 -21.30
CA VAL A 62 -16.84 1.72 -20.58
C VAL A 62 -16.59 1.49 -19.09
N GLY A 63 -15.34 1.64 -18.66
CA GLY A 63 -14.96 1.62 -17.26
C GLY A 63 -13.60 2.28 -17.04
N ARG A 64 -13.33 2.67 -15.79
CA ARG A 64 -12.05 3.23 -15.37
C ARG A 64 -11.70 2.88 -13.93
N ALA A 65 -10.41 2.92 -13.63
CA ALA A 65 -9.84 3.12 -12.31
C ALA A 65 -8.72 4.15 -12.38
N VAL A 66 -8.35 4.68 -11.23
CA VAL A 66 -7.11 5.41 -11.01
C VAL A 66 -6.17 4.52 -10.24
N LEU A 67 -4.93 4.39 -10.73
CA LEU A 67 -3.82 3.86 -9.94
C LEU A 67 -2.95 5.04 -9.51
N GLU A 68 -2.93 5.29 -8.21
CA GLU A 68 -2.02 6.21 -7.55
C GLU A 68 -0.83 5.41 -7.02
N ALA A 69 0.36 5.75 -7.49
CA ALA A 69 1.59 5.01 -7.30
C ALA A 69 2.74 6.02 -7.18
N VAL A 70 2.80 6.73 -6.05
CA VAL A 70 3.78 7.79 -5.81
C VAL A 70 5.12 7.19 -5.37
N TYR A 71 5.17 6.59 -4.18
CA TYR A 71 6.37 5.95 -3.65
C TYR A 71 6.04 4.56 -3.09
N PRO A 72 6.84 3.52 -3.42
CA PRO A 72 6.71 2.20 -2.81
C PRO A 72 6.81 2.27 -1.28
N PRO A 73 6.21 1.33 -0.54
CA PRO A 73 5.70 0.05 -1.02
C PRO A 73 4.21 0.05 -1.39
N PHE A 74 3.49 1.14 -1.20
CA PHE A 74 2.02 1.17 -1.30
C PHE A 74 1.50 1.97 -2.48
N ALA A 75 0.64 1.33 -3.26
CA ALA A 75 -0.17 2.01 -4.26
C ALA A 75 -1.65 1.99 -3.83
N GLU A 76 -2.46 2.87 -4.41
CA GLU A 76 -3.89 2.91 -4.17
C GLU A 76 -4.69 2.82 -5.48
N LEU A 77 -5.74 2.00 -5.46
CA LEU A 77 -6.74 1.93 -6.51
C LEU A 77 -7.96 2.77 -6.12
N GLN A 78 -8.20 3.82 -6.87
CA GLN A 78 -9.27 4.79 -6.60
C GLN A 78 -10.25 4.92 -7.78
N ASN A 79 -11.41 5.53 -7.51
CA ASN A 79 -12.39 5.95 -8.51
C ASN A 79 -12.81 4.87 -9.53
N MET A 80 -12.88 3.61 -9.05
CA MET A 80 -13.29 2.47 -9.84
C MET A 80 -14.75 2.60 -10.26
N HIS A 81 -15.01 2.60 -11.56
CA HIS A 81 -16.37 2.66 -12.10
C HIS A 81 -16.50 1.91 -13.42
N VAL A 82 -17.63 1.25 -13.62
CA VAL A 82 -18.02 0.63 -14.89
C VAL A 82 -19.44 1.07 -15.21
N LEU A 83 -19.68 1.50 -16.45
CA LEU A 83 -21.01 1.88 -16.93
C LEU A 83 -22.01 0.73 -16.77
N ASP A 84 -23.22 1.04 -16.32
CA ASP A 84 -24.26 0.05 -15.99
C ASP A 84 -24.46 -1.04 -17.07
N PRO A 85 -24.54 -0.71 -18.38
CA PRO A 85 -24.75 -1.72 -19.41
C PRO A 85 -23.61 -2.75 -19.55
N TYR A 86 -22.41 -2.41 -19.06
CA TYR A 86 -21.19 -3.20 -19.18
C TYR A 86 -20.79 -3.89 -17.86
N ARG A 87 -21.56 -3.72 -16.79
CA ARG A 87 -21.37 -4.44 -15.52
C ARG A 87 -21.66 -5.93 -15.71
N GLY A 88 -21.03 -6.77 -14.88
CA GLY A 88 -21.16 -8.23 -14.96
C GLY A 88 -20.45 -8.89 -16.15
N ARG A 89 -19.78 -8.10 -17.02
CA ARG A 89 -19.09 -8.59 -18.23
C ARG A 89 -17.57 -8.71 -18.09
N GLY A 90 -17.05 -8.72 -16.86
CA GLY A 90 -15.61 -8.84 -16.61
C GLY A 90 -14.79 -7.53 -16.72
N VAL A 91 -15.36 -6.42 -17.22
CA VAL A 91 -14.66 -5.11 -17.36
C VAL A 91 -13.92 -4.73 -16.07
N GLY A 92 -14.64 -4.76 -14.94
CA GLY A 92 -14.07 -4.34 -13.69
C GLY A 92 -12.95 -5.25 -13.18
N GLY A 93 -13.04 -6.55 -13.49
CA GLY A 93 -11.99 -7.51 -13.19
C GLY A 93 -10.72 -7.22 -13.98
N ALA A 94 -10.85 -6.99 -15.28
CA ALA A 94 -9.71 -6.71 -16.16
C ALA A 94 -8.99 -5.39 -15.80
N ILE A 95 -9.75 -4.34 -15.42
CA ILE A 95 -9.16 -3.09 -14.94
C ILE A 95 -8.36 -3.32 -13.64
N VAL A 96 -8.90 -4.06 -12.67
CA VAL A 96 -8.20 -4.37 -11.42
C VAL A 96 -6.94 -5.21 -11.68
N ASP A 97 -7.02 -6.19 -12.58
CA ASP A 97 -5.86 -7.03 -12.94
C ASP A 97 -4.72 -6.19 -13.54
N GLU A 98 -5.03 -5.25 -14.43
CA GLU A 98 -4.00 -4.36 -14.98
C GLU A 98 -3.44 -3.42 -13.92
N CYS A 99 -4.26 -2.87 -13.01
CA CYS A 99 -3.75 -2.09 -11.88
C CYS A 99 -2.75 -2.89 -11.03
N VAL A 100 -3.10 -4.13 -10.68
CA VAL A 100 -2.25 -5.05 -9.92
C VAL A 100 -0.95 -5.35 -10.66
N ALA A 101 -1.03 -5.72 -11.94
CA ALA A 101 0.13 -6.03 -12.75
C ALA A 101 1.06 -4.82 -12.91
N ARG A 102 0.48 -3.62 -13.08
CA ARG A 102 1.22 -2.38 -13.21
C ARG A 102 1.91 -1.99 -11.90
N ALA A 103 1.19 -2.03 -10.78
CA ALA A 103 1.76 -1.76 -9.46
C ALA A 103 2.96 -2.69 -9.17
N GLY A 104 2.81 -3.99 -9.46
CA GLY A 104 3.91 -4.95 -9.32
C GLY A 104 5.11 -4.63 -10.23
N ARG A 105 4.88 -4.29 -11.51
CA ARG A 105 5.96 -3.88 -12.43
C ARG A 105 6.68 -2.59 -11.99
N LEU A 106 5.98 -1.71 -11.28
CA LEU A 106 6.53 -0.47 -10.73
C LEU A 106 7.24 -0.70 -9.38
N GLY A 107 7.28 -1.93 -8.86
CA GLY A 107 7.95 -2.27 -7.61
C GLY A 107 7.13 -2.02 -6.34
N PHE A 108 5.84 -1.72 -6.47
CA PHE A 108 4.94 -1.62 -5.33
C PHE A 108 4.66 -3.01 -4.76
N MET A 109 4.63 -3.11 -3.44
CA MET A 109 4.58 -4.36 -2.69
C MET A 109 3.19 -4.63 -2.13
N ALA A 110 2.31 -3.62 -2.07
CA ALA A 110 0.91 -3.77 -1.72
C ALA A 110 0.02 -2.72 -2.42
N LEU A 111 -1.24 -3.10 -2.66
CA LEU A 111 -2.26 -2.26 -3.27
C LEU A 111 -3.44 -2.12 -2.31
N PHE A 112 -3.78 -0.88 -1.95
CA PHE A 112 -4.93 -0.55 -1.13
C PHE A 112 -6.11 -0.05 -1.96
N LEU A 113 -7.31 -0.17 -1.40
CA LEU A 113 -8.49 0.53 -1.88
C LEU A 113 -9.52 0.69 -0.76
N GLN A 114 -10.48 1.58 -1.00
CA GLN A 114 -11.67 1.71 -0.17
C GLN A 114 -12.94 1.30 -0.92
N THR A 115 -13.90 0.76 -0.20
CA THR A 115 -15.25 0.51 -0.72
C THR A 115 -16.31 0.62 0.36
N HIS A 116 -17.55 0.92 -0.02
CA HIS A 116 -18.64 1.01 0.95
C HIS A 116 -19.03 -0.37 1.50
N ALA A 117 -19.37 -0.43 2.79
CA ALA A 117 -19.72 -1.67 3.48
C ALA A 117 -21.03 -2.31 2.98
N ASP A 118 -21.91 -1.53 2.35
CA ASP A 118 -23.16 -1.97 1.74
C ASP A 118 -23.04 -2.29 0.23
N TYR A 119 -21.91 -1.98 -0.41
CA TYR A 119 -21.72 -2.20 -1.84
C TYR A 119 -21.12 -3.57 -2.17
N LEU A 120 -21.92 -4.62 -1.93
CA LEU A 120 -21.55 -6.02 -2.15
C LEU A 120 -20.97 -6.36 -3.54
N PRO A 121 -21.43 -5.77 -4.67
CA PRO A 121 -20.81 -6.05 -5.97
C PRO A 121 -19.31 -5.74 -6.03
N ALA A 122 -18.88 -4.61 -5.44
CA ALA A 122 -17.47 -4.24 -5.37
C ALA A 122 -16.69 -5.16 -4.43
N GLN A 123 -17.25 -5.47 -3.25
CA GLN A 123 -16.62 -6.40 -2.30
C GLN A 123 -16.36 -7.77 -2.93
N ARG A 124 -17.35 -8.32 -3.64
CA ARG A 124 -17.21 -9.60 -4.37
C ARG A 124 -16.16 -9.52 -5.48
N LEU A 125 -16.07 -8.40 -6.18
CA LEU A 125 -15.04 -8.17 -7.19
C LEU A 125 -13.66 -8.20 -6.54
N TYR A 126 -13.42 -7.39 -5.51
CA TYR A 126 -12.12 -7.25 -4.88
C TYR A 126 -11.67 -8.53 -4.15
N ALA A 127 -12.58 -9.21 -3.44
CA ALA A 127 -12.28 -10.49 -2.81
C ALA A 127 -11.81 -11.55 -3.82
N ARG A 128 -12.48 -11.67 -4.98
CA ARG A 128 -12.03 -12.56 -6.08
C ARG A 128 -10.69 -12.14 -6.67
N LYS A 129 -10.28 -10.88 -6.49
CA LYS A 129 -8.99 -10.35 -6.92
C LYS A 129 -7.94 -10.41 -5.81
N GLY A 130 -8.17 -11.17 -4.74
CA GLY A 130 -7.18 -11.42 -3.69
C GLY A 130 -7.02 -10.29 -2.67
N PHE A 131 -7.97 -9.33 -2.63
CA PHE A 131 -8.00 -8.32 -1.58
C PHE A 131 -8.63 -8.89 -0.31
N VAL A 132 -8.03 -8.54 0.84
CA VAL A 132 -8.51 -8.89 2.17
C VAL A 132 -8.85 -7.64 2.97
N LEU A 133 -9.63 -7.78 4.05
CA LEU A 133 -10.11 -6.66 4.86
C LEU A 133 -9.02 -6.08 5.75
N ALA A 134 -8.42 -4.96 5.38
CA ALA A 134 -7.44 -4.29 6.22
C ALA A 134 -8.06 -3.45 7.34
N GLY A 135 -9.30 -2.98 7.18
CA GLY A 135 -9.98 -2.24 8.24
C GLY A 135 -11.37 -1.71 7.90
N LYS A 136 -12.04 -1.14 8.90
CA LYS A 136 -13.41 -0.62 8.81
C LYS A 136 -13.60 0.64 9.66
N ALA A 137 -13.61 1.80 9.02
CA ALA A 137 -13.92 3.10 9.64
C ALA A 137 -14.83 3.89 8.68
N GLY A 138 -16.14 3.65 8.76
CA GLY A 138 -17.13 4.19 7.81
C GLY A 138 -17.12 3.47 6.45
N MET A 139 -15.96 3.39 5.79
CA MET A 139 -15.71 2.55 4.62
C MET A 139 -14.90 1.31 4.99
N LEU A 140 -14.96 0.28 4.14
CA LEU A 140 -14.06 -0.86 4.21
C LEU A 140 -12.75 -0.49 3.52
N ARG A 141 -11.64 -0.67 4.21
CA ARG A 141 -10.29 -0.64 3.64
C ARG A 141 -9.89 -2.06 3.28
N LEU A 142 -9.51 -2.28 2.03
CA LEU A 142 -9.02 -3.57 1.57
C LEU A 142 -7.56 -3.45 1.12
N VAL A 143 -6.79 -4.52 1.31
CA VAL A 143 -5.39 -4.62 0.87
C VAL A 143 -5.17 -5.89 0.08
N ARG A 144 -4.32 -5.81 -0.94
CA ARG A 144 -3.72 -6.97 -1.59
C ARG A 144 -2.21 -6.82 -1.53
N PHE A 145 -1.53 -7.75 -0.88
CA PHE A 145 -0.07 -7.84 -0.94
C PHE A 145 0.34 -8.37 -2.32
N LEU A 146 1.25 -7.66 -2.98
CA LEU A 146 1.80 -7.99 -4.30
C LEU A 146 3.16 -8.69 -4.18
N ASN A 147 3.91 -8.34 -3.14
CA ASN A 147 5.20 -8.93 -2.81
C ASN A 147 5.40 -8.89 -1.30
N LEU A 148 5.05 -9.97 -0.62
CA LEU A 148 5.31 -10.16 0.81
C LEU A 148 5.75 -11.62 1.05
N PRO A 149 7.03 -11.95 0.82
CA PRO A 149 7.49 -13.34 0.78
C PRO A 149 7.19 -14.15 2.05
N VAL A 150 7.20 -13.51 3.23
CA VAL A 150 6.83 -14.17 4.50
C VAL A 150 5.39 -14.69 4.47
N LEU A 151 4.46 -13.93 3.89
CA LEU A 151 3.06 -14.32 3.78
C LEU A 151 2.89 -15.43 2.74
N ASP A 152 3.56 -15.31 1.59
CA ASP A 152 3.53 -16.34 0.55
C ASP A 152 4.10 -17.67 1.06
N THR A 153 5.20 -17.62 1.82
CA THR A 153 5.82 -18.79 2.47
C THR A 153 4.87 -19.40 3.50
N PHE A 154 4.31 -18.56 4.39
CA PHE A 154 3.38 -19.01 5.42
C PHE A 154 2.15 -19.68 4.82
N LEU A 155 1.53 -19.10 3.79
CA LEU A 155 0.34 -19.68 3.14
C LEU A 155 0.65 -20.91 2.28
N HIS A 156 1.90 -21.06 1.81
CA HIS A 156 2.34 -22.28 1.15
C HIS A 156 2.43 -23.45 2.13
N GLU A 157 2.98 -23.20 3.33
CA GLU A 157 3.13 -24.21 4.39
C GLU A 157 1.80 -24.46 5.13
N HIS A 158 0.96 -23.44 5.25
CA HIS A 158 -0.34 -23.47 5.93
C HIS A 158 -1.50 -23.11 4.98
N PRO A 159 -1.81 -23.95 3.98
CA PRO A 159 -2.80 -23.63 2.95
C PRO A 159 -4.25 -23.51 3.47
N LEU A 160 -4.51 -23.97 4.70
CA LEU A 160 -5.81 -23.88 5.38
C LEU A 160 -5.81 -22.82 6.49
N ALA A 161 -4.79 -21.97 6.57
CA ALA A 161 -4.73 -20.90 7.56
C ALA A 161 -5.95 -19.99 7.43
N THR A 162 -6.60 -19.75 8.56
CA THR A 162 -7.75 -18.85 8.62
C THR A 162 -7.29 -17.41 8.74
N TYR A 163 -7.83 -16.56 7.88
CA TYR A 163 -7.61 -15.12 7.93
C TYR A 163 -8.56 -14.43 8.93
N SER A 164 -8.05 -13.46 9.67
CA SER A 164 -8.81 -12.58 10.54
C SER A 164 -8.23 -11.17 10.50
N ALA A 165 -9.07 -10.17 10.78
CA ALA A 165 -8.65 -8.78 10.91
C ALA A 165 -9.38 -8.11 12.08
N SER A 166 -8.66 -7.26 12.82
CA SER A 166 -9.19 -6.54 13.97
C SER A 166 -8.60 -5.13 14.04
N ALA A 167 -9.40 -4.18 14.50
CA ALA A 167 -8.92 -2.84 14.85
C ALA A 167 -8.36 -2.85 16.27
N GLY A 168 -7.24 -2.19 16.52
CA GLY A 168 -6.89 -1.76 17.87
C GLY A 168 -7.80 -0.60 18.27
N GLU A 169 -8.62 -0.76 19.31
CA GLU A 169 -9.57 0.27 19.76
C GLU A 169 -8.87 1.62 19.97
N GLY A 170 -9.23 2.65 19.18
CA GLY A 170 -8.72 4.02 19.33
C GLY A 170 -7.25 4.24 18.96
N THR A 171 -6.56 3.24 18.41
CA THR A 171 -5.10 3.29 18.15
C THR A 171 -4.73 3.78 16.75
N GLY A 172 -5.64 3.67 15.78
CA GLY A 172 -5.29 3.85 14.36
C GLY A 172 -4.52 2.67 13.77
N GLU A 173 -4.43 1.56 14.51
CA GLU A 173 -3.75 0.34 14.11
C GLU A 173 -4.74 -0.78 13.79
N TRP A 174 -4.36 -1.61 12.82
CA TRP A 174 -5.16 -2.72 12.35
C TRP A 174 -4.32 -3.97 12.26
N SER A 175 -4.73 -5.04 12.94
CA SER A 175 -4.08 -6.34 12.84
C SER A 175 -4.72 -7.18 11.74
N LEU A 176 -3.88 -7.79 10.91
CA LEU A 176 -4.22 -8.80 9.92
C LEU A 176 -3.48 -10.08 10.27
N ALA A 177 -4.20 -11.16 10.56
CA ALA A 177 -3.60 -12.40 11.02
C ALA A 177 -4.08 -13.62 10.22
N TRP A 178 -3.14 -14.50 9.90
CA TRP A 178 -3.35 -15.83 9.36
C TRP A 178 -2.93 -16.83 10.41
N SER A 179 -3.81 -17.79 10.74
CA SER A 179 -3.55 -18.76 11.80
C SER A 179 -3.90 -20.16 11.33
N ASP A 180 -2.99 -21.11 11.51
CA ASP A 180 -3.24 -22.52 11.29
C ASP A 180 -3.68 -23.18 12.60
N TRP A 181 -4.86 -23.77 12.59
CA TRP A 181 -5.44 -24.37 13.79
C TRP A 181 -4.75 -25.70 14.17
N ALA A 182 -4.12 -26.38 13.22
CA ALA A 182 -3.55 -27.70 13.43
C ALA A 182 -2.15 -27.63 14.04
N SER A 183 -1.28 -26.75 13.53
CA SER A 183 0.05 -26.52 14.11
C SER A 183 0.05 -25.46 15.21
N GLY A 184 -0.93 -24.56 15.22
CA GLY A 184 -0.92 -23.37 16.09
C GLY A 184 0.09 -22.32 15.65
N ASP A 185 0.53 -22.37 14.39
CA ASP A 185 1.35 -21.35 13.74
C ASP A 185 0.50 -20.15 13.33
N ARG A 186 1.14 -18.97 13.33
CA ARG A 186 0.47 -17.70 13.11
C ARG A 186 1.42 -16.68 12.50
N LEU A 187 0.94 -15.98 11.48
CA LEU A 187 1.54 -14.74 10.97
C LEU A 187 0.55 -13.60 11.21
N GLU A 188 1.03 -12.52 11.79
CA GLU A 188 0.26 -11.33 12.09
C GLU A 188 1.02 -10.08 11.66
N LEU A 189 0.32 -9.16 11.00
CA LEU A 189 0.84 -7.88 10.54
C LEU A 189 0.03 -6.76 11.18
N THR A 190 0.71 -5.77 11.74
CA THR A 190 0.08 -4.54 12.23
C THR A 190 0.20 -3.47 11.16
N LEU A 191 -0.93 -3.00 10.66
CA LEU A 191 -1.03 -1.88 9.75
C LEU A 191 -1.30 -0.59 10.51
N THR A 192 -0.60 0.48 10.15
CA THR A 192 -0.86 1.85 10.60
C THR A 192 -1.39 2.71 9.46
N GLY A 193 -1.80 3.92 9.80
CA GLY A 193 -2.39 4.88 8.88
C GLY A 193 -3.90 4.68 8.79
N GLY A 194 -4.64 5.77 8.76
CA GLY A 194 -6.09 5.76 8.65
C GLY A 194 -6.59 5.18 7.32
N THR A 195 -7.89 4.98 7.26
CA THR A 195 -8.56 4.47 6.06
C THR A 195 -8.68 5.55 4.98
N SER A 196 -8.72 6.83 5.35
CA SER A 196 -8.78 8.05 4.53
C SER A 196 -7.94 9.19 5.11
N ASP A 197 -7.77 10.29 4.38
CA ASP A 197 -7.02 11.47 4.82
C ASP A 197 -7.56 12.06 6.13
N LYS A 198 -8.89 11.94 6.36
CA LYS A 198 -9.57 12.53 7.52
C LYS A 198 -9.33 11.77 8.82
N ASP A 199 -9.16 10.46 8.76
CA ASP A 199 -8.87 9.60 9.91
C ASP A 199 -7.40 9.21 10.00
N SER A 200 -6.57 9.59 9.02
CA SER A 200 -5.13 9.34 9.03
C SER A 200 -4.27 10.56 9.33
N GLU A 201 -4.86 11.74 9.45
CA GLU A 201 -4.14 13.01 9.58
C GLU A 201 -3.11 13.21 8.44
N GLY A 202 -3.38 12.66 7.26
CA GLY A 202 -2.49 12.69 6.09
C GLY A 202 -1.43 11.58 6.04
N HIS A 203 -1.32 10.72 7.06
CA HIS A 203 -0.43 9.57 7.03
C HIS A 203 -0.97 8.44 6.15
N GLY A 204 -0.10 7.89 5.32
CA GLY A 204 -0.38 6.74 4.49
C GLY A 204 -0.37 5.42 5.25
N PRO A 205 -0.74 4.32 4.58
CA PRO A 205 -0.54 2.98 5.13
C PRO A 205 0.92 2.71 5.50
N GLY A 206 1.13 1.93 6.55
CA GLY A 206 2.42 1.33 6.91
C GLY A 206 2.23 -0.09 7.44
N VAL A 207 3.07 -1.05 7.04
CA VAL A 207 3.18 -2.33 7.77
C VAL A 207 4.14 -2.07 8.90
N ARG A 208 3.61 -1.71 10.06
CA ARG A 208 4.39 -1.19 11.18
C ARG A 208 5.10 -2.28 11.97
N ALA A 209 4.44 -3.44 12.12
CA ALA A 209 4.97 -4.57 12.86
C ALA A 209 4.57 -5.90 12.24
N LEU A 210 5.31 -6.94 12.60
CA LEU A 210 5.10 -8.33 12.25
C LEU A 210 5.30 -9.20 13.49
N SER A 211 4.43 -10.20 13.66
CA SER A 211 4.59 -11.31 14.59
C SER A 211 4.47 -12.62 13.81
N LEU A 212 5.47 -13.47 13.91
CA LEU A 212 5.56 -14.75 13.22
C LEU A 212 5.86 -15.86 14.22
N LYS A 213 5.06 -16.91 14.14
CA LYS A 213 5.33 -18.23 14.69
C LYS A 213 5.07 -19.25 13.60
N ALA A 214 6.10 -19.94 13.13
CA ALA A 214 6.02 -20.96 12.10
C ALA A 214 7.01 -22.09 12.43
N GLY A 215 6.51 -23.21 12.96
CA GLY A 215 7.35 -24.28 13.47
C GLY A 215 8.24 -23.79 14.62
N GLU A 216 9.57 -23.91 14.45
CA GLU A 216 10.57 -23.40 15.41
C GLU A 216 10.92 -21.93 15.18
N ALA A 217 10.53 -21.31 14.05
CA ALA A 217 10.76 -19.89 13.84
C ALA A 217 9.77 -19.05 14.66
N GLY A 218 10.29 -18.19 15.53
CA GLY A 218 9.50 -17.22 16.30
C GLY A 218 10.13 -15.82 16.24
N LEU A 219 9.42 -14.83 15.73
CA LEU A 219 9.93 -13.47 15.58
C LEU A 219 8.82 -12.44 15.79
N THR A 220 9.08 -11.45 16.65
CA THR A 220 8.35 -10.18 16.63
C THR A 220 9.27 -9.08 16.13
N ALA A 221 8.77 -8.19 15.28
CA ALA A 221 9.54 -7.07 14.75
C ALA A 221 8.65 -5.85 14.52
N GLN A 222 9.17 -4.66 14.79
CA GLN A 222 8.46 -3.39 14.62
C GLN A 222 9.41 -2.29 14.14
N LEU A 223 8.93 -1.38 13.29
CA LEU A 223 9.71 -0.25 12.77
C LEU A 223 9.13 1.09 13.19
N ASP A 224 9.77 1.78 14.13
CA ASP A 224 9.34 3.06 14.69
C ASP A 224 10.07 4.25 14.07
N GLY A 225 9.51 5.44 14.22
CA GLY A 225 10.15 6.68 13.82
C GLY A 225 9.33 7.90 14.20
N PRO A 226 9.84 9.12 13.96
CA PRO A 226 9.07 10.35 14.13
C PRO A 226 7.89 10.38 13.16
N ARG A 227 6.78 10.98 13.59
CA ARG A 227 5.61 11.16 12.72
C ARG A 227 5.80 12.29 11.70
N GLU A 228 6.60 13.30 12.04
CA GLU A 228 6.86 14.46 11.19
C GLU A 228 8.36 14.75 11.12
N ALA A 229 8.83 15.21 9.96
CA ALA A 229 10.20 15.66 9.78
C ALA A 229 10.30 16.67 8.63
N ALA A 230 11.06 17.74 8.82
CA ALA A 230 11.26 18.74 7.76
C ALA A 230 12.27 18.24 6.72
N LYS A 231 12.17 18.76 5.50
CA LYS A 231 13.21 18.59 4.49
C LYS A 231 14.53 19.19 4.98
N GLY A 232 15.66 18.59 4.61
CA GLY A 232 16.99 18.95 5.10
C GLY A 232 17.32 18.42 6.51
N THR A 233 16.46 17.58 7.10
CA THR A 233 16.68 16.98 8.43
C THR A 233 16.99 15.48 8.35
N THR A 234 17.58 14.95 9.42
CA THR A 234 17.79 13.51 9.58
C THR A 234 16.71 12.92 10.48
N VAL A 235 16.10 11.83 10.02
CA VAL A 235 15.12 11.03 10.73
C VAL A 235 15.80 9.75 11.25
N GLU A 236 15.58 9.42 12.51
CA GLU A 236 15.95 8.12 13.07
C GLU A 236 14.78 7.15 12.94
N LEU A 237 14.98 6.04 12.24
CA LEU A 237 14.10 4.87 12.31
C LEU A 237 14.67 3.86 13.29
N ARG A 238 13.77 3.21 14.03
CA ARG A 238 14.09 2.22 15.04
C ARG A 238 13.46 0.87 14.68
N LEU A 239 14.28 -0.06 14.22
CA LEU A 239 13.87 -1.46 14.01
C LEU A 239 14.12 -2.24 15.29
N GLU A 240 13.06 -2.56 16.00
CA GLU A 240 13.10 -3.47 17.15
C GLU A 240 12.67 -4.86 16.70
N ALA A 241 13.39 -5.88 17.17
CA ALA A 241 13.05 -7.26 16.90
C ALA A 241 13.40 -8.17 18.07
N ARG A 242 12.60 -9.19 18.31
CA ARG A 242 12.79 -10.17 19.37
C ARG A 242 12.57 -11.58 18.86
N ASN A 243 13.52 -12.45 19.18
CA ASN A 243 13.41 -13.88 18.88
C ASN A 243 12.50 -14.54 19.91
N GLU A 244 11.32 -14.95 19.47
CA GLU A 244 10.33 -15.67 20.28
C GLU A 244 10.47 -17.20 20.14
N GLY A 245 11.36 -17.67 19.26
CA GLY A 245 11.62 -19.07 18.99
C GLY A 245 12.70 -19.67 19.91
N PRO A 246 12.85 -21.01 19.90
CA PRO A 246 13.87 -21.73 20.64
C PRO A 246 15.25 -21.74 19.97
N ASP A 247 15.34 -21.39 18.68
CA ASP A 247 16.59 -21.42 17.90
C ASP A 247 17.14 -20.01 17.61
N PRO A 248 18.46 -19.84 17.51
CA PRO A 248 19.06 -18.57 17.11
C PRO A 248 18.60 -18.13 15.71
N LEU A 249 18.29 -16.84 15.57
CA LEU A 249 17.91 -16.23 14.29
C LEU A 249 19.02 -15.30 13.79
N ARG A 250 19.20 -15.25 12.47
CA ARG A 250 20.05 -14.25 11.81
C ARG A 250 19.19 -13.37 10.91
N LEU A 251 19.13 -12.08 11.22
CA LEU A 251 18.41 -11.06 10.47
C LEU A 251 19.38 -10.25 9.62
N CYS A 252 19.13 -10.17 8.31
CA CYS A 252 19.82 -9.21 7.45
C CYS A 252 18.84 -8.10 7.07
N THR A 253 19.30 -6.86 6.99
CA THR A 253 18.41 -5.71 6.76
C THR A 253 18.80 -4.92 5.51
N ARG A 254 17.82 -4.31 4.87
CA ARG A 254 18.00 -3.43 3.70
C ARG A 254 17.01 -2.28 3.75
N LEU A 255 17.47 -1.07 3.48
CA LEU A 255 16.58 0.09 3.38
C LEU A 255 15.93 0.14 1.99
N LEU A 256 14.64 0.48 1.99
CA LEU A 256 13.84 0.78 0.81
C LEU A 256 13.33 2.21 0.98
N LEU A 257 14.06 3.15 0.40
CA LEU A 257 13.84 4.58 0.56
C LEU A 257 13.32 5.22 -0.74
N PRO A 258 12.39 6.18 -0.65
CA PRO A 258 12.02 7.04 -1.77
C PRO A 258 13.24 7.82 -2.30
N PRO A 259 13.22 8.27 -3.58
CA PRO A 259 14.18 9.25 -4.07
C PRO A 259 14.23 10.49 -3.17
N GLY A 260 15.43 11.00 -2.88
CA GLY A 260 15.64 12.12 -1.94
C GLY A 260 15.60 11.73 -0.45
N CYS A 261 15.62 10.44 -0.15
CA CYS A 261 15.88 9.93 1.19
C CYS A 261 17.17 9.09 1.15
N GLU A 262 18.17 9.48 1.92
CA GLU A 262 19.49 8.85 1.91
C GLU A 262 19.85 8.29 3.29
N ALA A 263 20.38 7.07 3.32
CA ALA A 263 20.89 6.48 4.54
C ALA A 263 22.21 7.15 4.96
N GLN A 264 22.41 7.31 6.27
CA GLN A 264 23.62 7.86 6.86
C GLN A 264 24.35 6.83 7.75
N GLY A 265 25.62 7.10 8.03
CA GLY A 265 26.42 6.31 8.97
C GLY A 265 26.75 4.91 8.45
N GLU A 266 26.53 3.88 9.28
CA GLU A 266 26.79 2.48 8.94
C GLU A 266 25.81 1.91 7.90
N TRP A 267 24.71 2.63 7.64
CA TRP A 267 23.74 2.27 6.63
C TRP A 267 24.13 2.89 5.29
N SER A 268 24.45 2.03 4.31
CA SER A 268 24.62 2.45 2.92
C SER A 268 23.35 2.17 2.11
N ARG A 269 23.02 0.88 2.01
CA ARG A 269 21.77 0.33 1.47
C ARG A 269 21.39 -0.95 2.22
N HIS A 270 22.40 -1.73 2.57
CA HIS A 270 22.30 -2.84 3.49
C HIS A 270 22.58 -2.33 4.90
N GLY A 271 21.76 -2.76 5.85
CA GLY A 271 21.97 -2.51 7.26
C GLY A 271 22.77 -3.62 7.93
N PRO A 272 22.91 -3.55 9.26
CA PRO A 272 23.66 -4.55 10.00
C PRO A 272 22.97 -5.92 9.94
N VAL A 273 23.82 -6.95 10.02
CA VAL A 273 23.38 -8.32 10.27
C VAL A 273 23.25 -8.47 11.79
N VAL A 274 22.09 -8.96 12.24
CA VAL A 274 21.83 -9.16 13.66
C VAL A 274 21.65 -10.65 13.94
N ASP A 275 22.50 -11.18 14.81
CA ASP A 275 22.32 -12.50 15.39
C ASP A 275 21.51 -12.37 16.70
N LEU A 276 20.36 -13.01 16.74
CA LEU A 276 19.40 -12.98 17.84
C LEU A 276 19.29 -14.36 18.49
N GLU A 277 19.90 -14.50 19.66
CA GLU A 277 19.73 -15.68 20.50
C GLU A 277 18.27 -15.82 21.00
N PRO A 278 17.82 -17.04 21.34
CA PRO A 278 16.47 -17.28 21.85
C PRO A 278 16.08 -16.35 23.01
N GLY A 279 14.91 -15.73 22.91
CA GLY A 279 14.37 -14.80 23.90
C GLY A 279 15.06 -13.43 23.98
N LYS A 280 16.08 -13.16 23.14
CA LYS A 280 16.76 -11.87 23.07
C LYS A 280 16.08 -10.91 22.12
N GLU A 281 16.25 -9.63 22.42
CA GLU A 281 15.80 -8.49 21.63
C GLU A 281 16.99 -7.70 21.09
N THR A 282 16.75 -6.99 19.99
CA THR A 282 17.68 -6.04 19.38
C THR A 282 16.92 -4.76 19.05
N CYS A 283 17.68 -3.67 18.95
CA CYS A 283 17.23 -2.40 18.45
C CYS A 283 18.28 -1.88 17.48
N VAL A 284 17.91 -1.76 16.21
CA VAL A 284 18.77 -1.23 15.15
C VAL A 284 18.27 0.15 14.75
N LEU A 285 19.14 1.13 14.82
CA LEU A 285 18.83 2.51 14.44
C LEU A 285 19.32 2.76 13.01
N ALA A 286 18.46 3.33 12.17
CA ALA A 286 18.80 3.79 10.84
C ALA A 286 18.59 5.30 10.75
N GLU A 287 19.65 6.04 10.47
CA GLU A 287 19.60 7.47 10.24
C GLU A 287 19.33 7.73 8.74
N ILE A 288 18.27 8.48 8.45
CA ILE A 288 17.82 8.78 7.10
C ILE A 288 17.77 10.29 6.91
N ALA A 289 18.63 10.82 6.06
CA ALA A 289 18.55 12.20 5.61
C ALA A 289 17.40 12.37 4.63
N LEU A 290 16.50 13.31 4.93
CA LEU A 290 15.54 13.84 3.96
C LEU A 290 16.23 14.98 3.23
N THR A 291 16.76 14.72 2.03
CA THR A 291 17.67 15.63 1.34
C THR A 291 16.94 16.83 0.73
N ASP A 292 17.69 17.89 0.39
CA ASP A 292 17.13 19.10 -0.22
C ASP A 292 16.61 18.90 -1.66
N ASP A 293 16.92 17.77 -2.30
CA ASP A 293 16.40 17.38 -3.62
C ASP A 293 15.18 16.46 -3.56
N LEU A 294 14.73 16.06 -2.36
CA LEU A 294 13.50 15.29 -2.18
C LEU A 294 12.32 15.96 -2.91
N ASP A 295 11.84 15.29 -3.96
CA ASP A 295 10.67 15.73 -4.72
C ASP A 295 9.41 15.37 -3.96
N ALA A 296 8.89 16.38 -3.32
CA ALA A 296 7.86 16.27 -2.33
C ALA A 296 6.52 16.77 -2.94
N GLU A 297 6.56 17.45 -4.09
CA GLU A 297 5.39 17.93 -4.85
C GLU A 297 4.37 16.82 -5.16
N PRO A 298 4.76 15.58 -5.54
CA PRO A 298 3.80 14.51 -5.79
C PRO A 298 2.93 14.14 -4.57
N LEU A 299 3.47 14.29 -3.35
CA LEU A 299 2.76 13.96 -2.11
C LEU A 299 1.66 14.97 -1.77
N VAL A 300 1.76 16.21 -2.23
CA VAL A 300 0.71 17.24 -2.07
C VAL A 300 -0.60 16.81 -2.75
N TYR A 301 -0.49 15.97 -3.78
CA TYR A 301 -1.62 15.57 -4.60
C TYR A 301 -2.03 14.10 -4.42
N ALA A 302 -1.27 13.34 -3.65
CA ALA A 302 -1.59 11.97 -3.27
C ALA A 302 -2.77 11.95 -2.29
N ALA A 303 -3.41 10.79 -2.12
CA ALA A 303 -4.31 10.56 -1.00
C ALA A 303 -3.58 10.74 0.34
N PHE A 304 -2.31 10.36 0.40
CA PHE A 304 -1.52 10.49 1.61
C PHE A 304 -0.27 11.32 1.38
N GLY A 305 -0.11 12.39 2.18
CA GLY A 305 1.01 13.33 2.08
C GLY A 305 2.30 12.85 2.74
N SER A 306 2.35 11.62 3.24
CA SER A 306 3.48 11.08 3.98
C SER A 306 4.45 10.28 3.11
N LEU A 307 5.74 10.34 3.44
CA LEU A 307 6.80 9.53 2.87
C LEU A 307 6.85 8.15 3.53
N PRO A 308 6.79 7.05 2.76
CA PRO A 308 7.05 5.73 3.29
C PRO A 308 8.56 5.52 3.43
N LEU A 309 9.04 5.26 4.64
CA LEU A 309 10.41 4.83 4.91
C LEU A 309 10.37 3.38 5.38
N SER A 310 10.99 2.48 4.61
CA SER A 310 10.83 1.04 4.82
C SER A 310 12.14 0.31 5.04
N VAL A 311 12.08 -0.73 5.87
CA VAL A 311 13.16 -1.68 6.09
C VAL A 311 12.69 -3.06 5.65
N GLU A 312 13.40 -3.67 4.71
CA GLU A 312 13.26 -5.08 4.39
C GLU A 312 14.16 -5.90 5.32
N VAL A 313 13.59 -6.92 5.93
CA VAL A 313 14.24 -7.85 6.84
C VAL A 313 14.22 -9.24 6.20
N PHE A 314 15.40 -9.83 6.02
CA PHE A 314 15.58 -11.18 5.53
C PHE A 314 15.72 -12.14 6.72
N LEU A 315 14.92 -13.19 6.71
CA LEU A 315 14.88 -14.25 7.72
C LEU A 315 15.06 -15.59 7.02
N GLY A 316 16.25 -16.17 7.10
CA GLY A 316 16.57 -17.43 6.42
C GLY A 316 16.37 -17.33 4.91
N ARG A 317 15.33 -18.01 4.38
CA ARG A 317 14.99 -18.05 2.94
C ARG A 317 13.82 -17.14 2.56
N THR A 318 13.26 -16.41 3.51
CA THR A 318 12.13 -15.50 3.28
C THR A 318 12.52 -14.07 3.63
N SER A 319 11.65 -13.12 3.29
CA SER A 319 11.78 -11.73 3.72
C SER A 319 10.41 -11.11 3.98
N PHE A 320 10.44 -10.05 4.76
CA PHE A 320 9.31 -9.17 4.96
C PHE A 320 9.81 -7.73 4.99
N TRP A 321 8.90 -6.79 4.91
CA TRP A 321 9.24 -5.38 4.98
C TRP A 321 8.32 -4.71 5.97
N LEU A 322 8.89 -3.80 6.74
CA LEU A 322 8.18 -2.91 7.63
C LEU A 322 8.29 -1.50 7.09
N THR A 323 7.25 -0.70 7.26
CA THR A 323 7.16 0.67 6.76
C THR A 323 6.63 1.57 7.85
N HIS A 324 7.39 2.63 8.11
CA HIS A 324 6.96 3.77 8.88
C HIS A 324 6.71 4.94 7.94
N THR A 325 5.66 5.72 8.19
CA THR A 325 5.31 6.87 7.33
C THR A 325 5.58 8.18 8.04
N VAL A 326 6.31 9.09 7.39
CA VAL A 326 6.69 10.39 7.94
C VAL A 326 6.03 11.50 7.13
N LEU A 327 5.31 12.41 7.79
CA LEU A 327 4.81 13.63 7.18
C LEU A 327 5.93 14.67 7.05
N PRO A 328 6.13 15.28 5.87
CA PRO A 328 7.07 16.37 5.75
C PRO A 328 6.56 17.59 6.53
N GLY A 329 7.35 18.06 7.50
CA GLY A 329 7.00 19.21 8.33
C GLY A 329 6.98 20.50 7.50
N HIS A 330 5.84 21.19 7.48
CA HIS A 330 5.59 22.44 6.74
C HIS A 330 5.89 22.38 5.24
N TRP A 331 4.96 21.81 4.47
CA TRP A 331 4.72 22.30 3.11
C TRP A 331 4.33 23.76 3.24
N GLU A 332 5.13 24.72 2.74
CA GLU A 332 4.88 26.17 2.94
C GLU A 332 3.38 26.53 2.89
N ASP A 333 2.96 27.41 3.80
CA ASP A 333 1.59 27.93 4.04
C ASP A 333 0.87 28.51 2.80
N GLY A 334 1.42 28.38 1.59
CA GLY A 334 0.85 28.84 0.33
C GLY A 334 0.13 27.80 -0.53
N MET A 335 0.19 26.50 -0.22
CA MET A 335 -0.42 25.45 -1.09
C MET A 335 -1.51 24.59 -0.45
N LEU A 336 -1.59 24.53 0.88
CA LEU A 336 -2.64 23.77 1.58
C LEU A 336 -3.92 24.59 1.83
N HIS A 337 -3.83 25.92 1.75
CA HIS A 337 -4.97 26.84 1.86
C HIS A 337 -5.15 27.68 0.60
N GLN A 338 -5.90 27.17 -0.38
CA GLN A 338 -6.72 28.01 -1.25
C GLN A 338 -8.04 27.30 -1.54
N ASP A 339 -9.07 27.83 -0.87
CA ASP A 339 -10.53 27.75 -1.02
C ASP A 339 -11.24 26.39 -1.17
#